data_AF-A0A8J5XDP9-F1
#
_entry.id   AF-A0A8J5XDP9-F1
#
_cell.length_a   1.000
_cell.length_b   1.000
_cell.length_c   1.000
_cell.angle_alpha   90.00
_cell.angle_beta   90.00
_cell.angle_gamma   90.00
#
_symmetry.space_group_name_H-M   'P 1'
#
loop_
_entity.id
_entity.type
_entity.pdbx_description
1 polymer ?
#
loop_
_entity_poly.entity_id
_entity_poly.type
_entity_poly.pdbx_seq_one_letter_code
_entity_poly.pdbx_strand_id
1 'polypeptide(L)'
;MDPGWLVVTLALLTQCSLVLLLVLPVPSNAVRGAILRLVHAIWGAQFVRFTVVLVMAIDVVYLWFTLHVMGRQGSLFSPVDTARTEMEEIALYRDERNAFITAGNLFLFLVLRRLVDIQDQLRRARIASKGHDKVEQVINETKKAR
;
A
#
# COMPACT_ATOMS: atom_id res chain seq x y z
N MET A 1 6.13 -4.34 24.17
CA MET A 1 5.48 -3.60 23.06
C MET A 1 4.00 -3.86 23.17
N ASP A 2 3.14 -2.84 23.12
CA ASP A 2 1.69 -3.11 23.15
C ASP A 2 1.28 -3.94 21.93
N PRO A 3 0.34 -4.88 22.10
CA PRO A 3 -0.10 -5.76 21.01
C PRO A 3 -0.65 -4.98 19.80
N GLY A 4 -1.24 -3.79 20.00
CA GLY A 4 -1.69 -2.93 18.90
C GLY A 4 -0.56 -2.43 18.02
N TRP A 5 0.58 -2.01 18.61
CA TRP A 5 1.76 -1.57 17.85
C TRP A 5 2.39 -2.70 17.03
N LEU A 6 2.32 -3.93 17.53
CA LEU A 6 2.73 -5.13 16.78
C LEU A 6 1.86 -5.31 15.53
N VAL A 7 0.53 -5.20 15.67
CA VAL A 7 -0.42 -5.36 14.55
C VAL A 7 -0.20 -4.30 13.48
N VAL A 8 -0.05 -3.03 13.86
CA VAL A 8 0.21 -1.93 12.92
C VAL A 8 1.56 -2.13 12.21
N THR A 9 2.59 -2.57 12.94
CA THR A 9 3.91 -2.83 12.36
C THR A 9 3.88 -4.00 11.36
N LEU A 10 3.18 -5.09 11.70
CA LEU A 10 2.99 -6.23 10.79
C LEU A 10 2.20 -5.83 9.55
N ALA A 11 1.16 -4.99 9.71
CA ALA A 11 0.41 -4.44 8.60
C ALA A 11 1.32 -3.62 7.66
N LEU A 12 2.15 -2.73 8.23
CA LEU A 12 3.11 -1.93 7.48
C LEU A 12 4.11 -2.81 6.71
N LEU A 13 4.72 -3.81 7.36
CA LEU A 13 5.66 -4.73 6.71
C LEU A 13 5.00 -5.52 5.57
N THR A 14 3.75 -5.94 5.77
CA THR A 14 2.97 -6.64 4.74
C THR A 14 2.72 -5.71 3.55
N GLN A 15 2.32 -4.46 3.80
CA GLN A 15 2.10 -3.47 2.74
C GLN A 15 3.38 -3.13 1.99
N CYS A 16 4.50 -2.90 2.68
CA CYS A 16 5.81 -2.71 2.06
C CYS A 16 6.18 -3.88 1.14
N SER A 17 5.97 -5.11 1.61
CA SER A 17 6.26 -6.32 0.84
C SER A 17 5.38 -6.41 -0.42
N LEU A 18 4.09 -6.09 -0.31
CA LEU A 18 3.15 -6.08 -1.43
C LEU A 18 3.50 -4.98 -2.45
N VAL A 19 3.78 -3.76 -1.99
CA VAL A 19 4.18 -2.65 -2.87
C VAL A 19 5.47 -2.99 -3.58
N LEU A 20 6.48 -3.51 -2.87
CA LEU A 20 7.74 -3.93 -3.47
C LEU A 20 7.52 -5.00 -4.55
N LEU A 21 6.69 -6.01 -4.26
CA LEU A 21 6.34 -7.06 -5.20
C LEU A 21 5.64 -6.52 -6.45
N LEU A 22 4.80 -5.49 -6.31
CA LEU A 22 4.03 -4.90 -7.40
C LEU A 22 4.84 -3.91 -8.26
N VAL A 23 5.84 -3.25 -7.66
CA VAL A 23 6.72 -2.29 -8.34
C VAL A 23 7.93 -2.98 -8.97
N LEU A 24 8.32 -4.17 -8.50
CA LEU A 24 9.48 -4.90 -9.00
C LEU A 24 9.39 -5.05 -10.54
N PRO A 25 10.44 -4.68 -11.29
CA PRO A 25 10.51 -4.96 -12.72
C PRO A 25 10.62 -6.47 -12.95
N VAL A 26 9.49 -7.12 -13.23
CA VAL A 26 9.46 -8.57 -13.50
C VAL A 26 9.81 -8.81 -14.98
N PRO A 27 10.88 -9.56 -15.30
CA PRO A 27 11.31 -9.80 -16.68
C PRO A 27 10.35 -10.70 -17.46
N SER A 28 9.59 -11.55 -16.77
CA SER A 28 8.61 -12.46 -17.40
C SER A 28 7.18 -11.95 -17.27
N ASN A 29 6.51 -11.77 -18.41
CA ASN A 29 5.08 -11.42 -18.48
C ASN A 29 4.18 -12.49 -17.83
N ALA A 30 4.60 -13.75 -17.79
CA ALA A 30 3.85 -14.83 -17.16
C ALA A 30 3.86 -14.69 -15.62
N VAL A 31 5.02 -14.41 -15.04
CA VAL A 31 5.20 -14.20 -13.60
C VAL A 31 4.42 -12.96 -13.14
N ARG A 32 4.51 -11.85 -13.90
CA ARG A 32 3.72 -10.65 -13.63
C ARG A 32 2.21 -10.94 -13.68
N GLY A 33 1.78 -11.76 -14.65
CA GLY A 33 0.39 -12.20 -14.75
C GLY A 33 -0.07 -13.02 -13.53
N ALA A 34 0.77 -13.92 -13.02
CA ALA A 34 0.48 -14.75 -11.85
C ALA A 34 0.39 -13.92 -10.56
N ILE A 35 1.36 -13.04 -10.31
CA ILE A 35 1.36 -12.12 -9.16
C ILE A 35 0.08 -11.30 -9.13
N LEU A 36 -0.28 -10.68 -10.26
CA LEU A 36 -1.49 -9.88 -10.35
C LEU A 36 -2.76 -10.71 -10.15
N ARG A 37 -2.79 -12.01 -10.51
CA ARG A 37 -3.97 -12.86 -10.28
C ARG A 37 -4.10 -13.20 -8.80
N LEU A 38 -2.98 -13.51 -8.16
CA LEU A 38 -2.92 -13.78 -6.72
C LEU A 38 -3.38 -12.56 -5.93
N VAL A 39 -2.83 -11.38 -6.24
CA VAL A 39 -3.21 -10.12 -5.58
C VAL A 39 -4.70 -9.82 -5.78
N HIS A 40 -5.22 -10.01 -6.99
CA HIS A 40 -6.66 -9.86 -7.24
C HIS A 40 -7.53 -10.87 -6.48
N ALA A 41 -7.10 -12.12 -6.37
CA ALA A 41 -7.85 -13.14 -5.63
C ALA A 41 -7.91 -12.81 -4.14
N ILE A 42 -6.78 -12.39 -3.56
CA ILE A 42 -6.69 -11.95 -2.16
C ILE A 42 -7.54 -10.69 -1.94
N TRP A 43 -7.44 -9.70 -2.83
CA TRP A 43 -8.21 -8.45 -2.73
C TRP A 43 -9.70 -8.61 -3.06
N GLY A 44 -10.06 -9.68 -3.76
CA GLY A 44 -11.44 -10.06 -4.05
C GLY A 44 -12.14 -10.71 -2.86
N ALA A 45 -11.40 -11.27 -1.91
CA ALA A 45 -11.96 -11.89 -0.71
C ALA A 45 -12.57 -10.83 0.21
N GLN A 46 -13.88 -10.96 0.46
CA GLN A 46 -14.65 -10.01 1.28
C GLN A 46 -14.09 -9.87 2.70
N PHE A 47 -13.64 -10.98 3.31
CA PHE A 47 -12.99 -10.97 4.62
C PHE A 47 -11.73 -10.12 4.65
N VAL A 48 -10.88 -10.22 3.63
CA VAL A 48 -9.65 -9.43 3.54
C VAL A 48 -9.98 -7.94 3.48
N ARG A 49 -11.00 -7.55 2.71
CA ARG A 49 -11.44 -6.15 2.63
C ARG A 49 -11.88 -5.61 3.99
N PHE A 50 -12.70 -6.38 4.73
CA PHE A 50 -13.13 -5.98 6.07
C PHE A 50 -11.97 -5.88 7.05
N THR A 51 -11.06 -6.87 7.06
CA THR A 51 -9.88 -6.84 7.92
C THR A 51 -8.99 -5.65 7.62
N VAL A 52 -8.74 -5.35 6.34
CA VAL A 52 -7.92 -4.19 5.95
C VAL A 52 -8.58 -2.88 6.38
N VAL A 53 -9.88 -2.72 6.18
CA VAL A 53 -10.60 -1.51 6.64
C VAL A 53 -10.56 -1.38 8.16
N LEU A 54 -10.74 -2.47 8.89
CA LEU A 54 -10.66 -2.49 10.36
C LEU A 54 -9.26 -2.08 10.85
N VAL A 55 -8.21 -2.65 10.25
CA VAL A 55 -6.82 -2.30 10.58
C VAL A 55 -6.53 -0.84 10.27
N MET A 56 -7.02 -0.30 9.15
CA MET A 56 -6.87 1.13 8.83
C MET A 56 -7.63 2.03 9.81
N ALA A 57 -8.83 1.63 10.25
CA ALA A 57 -9.58 2.40 11.25
C ALA A 57 -8.84 2.44 12.59
N ILE A 58 -8.27 1.31 13.02
CA ILE A 58 -7.40 1.26 14.21
C ILE A 58 -6.19 2.17 14.01
N ASP A 59 -5.55 2.11 12.86
CA ASP A 59 -4.36 2.91 12.55
C ASP A 59 -4.63 4.42 12.59
N VAL A 60 -5.80 4.87 12.10
CA VAL A 60 -6.23 6.28 12.24
C VAL A 60 -6.37 6.69 13.70
N VAL A 61 -6.92 5.82 14.55
CA VAL A 61 -7.03 6.09 16.00
C VAL A 61 -5.64 6.19 16.62
N TYR A 62 -4.72 5.28 16.30
CA TYR A 62 -3.34 5.32 16.78
C TYR A 62 -2.58 6.55 16.29
N LEU A 63 -2.78 6.95 15.03
CA LEU A 63 -2.21 8.18 14.48
C LEU A 63 -2.73 9.40 15.25
N TRP A 64 -4.04 9.48 15.49
CA TRP A 64 -4.64 10.57 16.26
C TRP A 64 -4.04 10.68 17.67
N PHE A 65 -3.95 9.56 18.38
CA PHE A 65 -3.32 9.54 19.71
C PHE A 65 -1.86 10.00 19.66
N THR A 66 -1.10 9.54 18.67
CA THR A 66 0.32 9.88 18.53
C THR A 66 0.50 11.37 18.24
N LEU A 67 -0.27 11.93 17.30
CA LEU A 67 -0.23 13.36 16.96
C LEU A 67 -0.68 14.24 18.14
N HIS A 68 -1.69 13.80 18.90
CA HIS A 68 -2.16 14.54 20.08
C HIS A 68 -1.11 14.60 21.19
N VAL A 69 -0.38 13.50 21.42
CA VAL A 69 0.73 13.46 22.39
C VAL A 69 1.88 14.36 21.93
N MET A 70 2.28 14.27 20.67
CA MET A 70 3.35 15.11 20.10
C MET A 70 2.98 16.60 20.10
N GLY A 71 1.71 16.93 19.80
CA GLY A 71 1.21 18.31 19.84
C GLY A 71 1.23 18.92 21.24
N ARG A 72 0.97 18.11 22.29
CA ARG A 72 1.08 18.56 23.69
C ARG A 72 2.52 18.74 24.16
N GLN A 73 3.45 17.96 23.62
CA GLN A 73 4.88 18.07 23.92
C GLN A 73 5.59 19.20 23.15
N GLY A 74 4.85 19.95 22.31
CA GLY A 74 5.39 21.05 21.50
C GLY A 74 6.36 20.59 20.41
N SER A 75 6.45 19.29 20.12
CA SER A 75 7.51 18.75 19.24
C SER A 75 7.26 18.94 17.75
N LEU A 76 6.01 19.12 17.34
CA LEU A 76 5.67 19.23 15.92
C LEU A 76 6.09 20.57 15.30
N PHE A 77 6.31 21.63 16.10
CA PHE A 77 6.57 22.99 15.61
C PHE A 77 7.49 23.87 16.50
N SER A 78 8.09 23.35 17.58
CA SER A 78 8.99 24.16 18.41
C SER A 78 10.43 24.06 17.92
N PRO A 79 11.05 25.14 17.40
CA PRO A 79 12.45 25.17 16.97
C PRO A 79 13.43 25.31 18.14
N VAL A 80 12.99 25.05 19.38
CA VAL A 80 13.76 25.36 20.59
C VAL A 80 14.30 24.06 21.18
N ASP A 81 15.61 23.87 21.06
CA ASP A 81 16.44 22.99 21.90
C ASP A 81 16.29 23.44 23.36
N THR A 82 15.14 23.11 23.94
CA THR A 82 14.93 23.22 25.37
C THR A 82 15.72 22.07 25.98
N ALA A 83 16.54 22.37 26.99
CA ALA A 83 17.29 21.36 27.72
C ALA A 83 16.32 20.30 28.26
N ARG A 84 16.20 19.19 27.53
CA ARG A 84 15.34 18.06 27.86
C ARG A 84 16.17 17.05 28.64
N THR A 85 15.52 16.36 29.56
CA THR A 85 16.14 15.22 30.20
C THR A 85 16.30 14.08 29.17
N GLU A 86 17.34 13.25 29.28
CA GLU A 86 17.55 12.09 28.38
C GLU A 86 16.29 11.20 28.27
N MET A 87 15.53 11.08 29.35
CA MET A 87 14.28 10.32 29.38
C MET A 87 13.16 10.94 28.54
N GLU A 88 13.09 12.27 28.47
CA GLU A 88 12.13 12.99 27.62
C GLU A 88 12.52 12.91 26.14
N GLU A 89 13.81 12.93 25.82
CA GLU A 89 14.30 12.72 24.46
C GLU A 89 13.99 11.31 23.95
N ILE A 90 14.21 10.27 24.77
CA ILE A 90 13.88 8.88 24.41
C ILE A 90 12.37 8.73 24.17
N ALA A 91 11.53 9.37 24.99
CA ALA A 91 10.08 9.37 24.80
C ALA A 91 9.67 10.06 23.50
N LEU A 92 10.29 11.20 23.19
CA LEU A 92 10.05 11.94 21.96
C LEU A 92 10.37 11.09 20.72
N TYR A 93 11.58 10.53 20.63
CA TYR A 93 11.98 9.72 19.47
C TYR A 93 11.08 8.50 19.28
N ARG A 94 10.57 7.94 20.38
CA ARG A 94 9.61 6.84 20.32
C ARG A 94 8.29 7.29 19.71
N ASP A 95 7.79 8.46 20.08
CA ASP A 95 6.52 9.00 19.61
C ASP A 95 6.64 9.46 18.14
N GLU A 96 7.76 10.08 17.75
CA GLU A 96 8.08 10.38 16.34
C GLU A 96 8.10 9.11 15.48
N ARG A 97 8.82 8.07 15.92
CA ARG A 97 8.86 6.77 15.22
C ARG A 97 7.46 6.18 15.05
N ASN A 98 6.64 6.24 16.09
CA ASN A 98 5.27 5.75 16.08
C ASN A 98 4.38 6.56 15.10
N ALA A 99 4.60 7.86 14.97
CA ALA A 99 3.92 8.71 14.00
C ALA A 99 4.33 8.34 12.57
N PHE A 100 5.62 8.09 12.32
CA PHE A 100 6.08 7.63 11.01
C PHE A 100 5.51 6.25 10.63
N ILE A 101 5.41 5.33 11.58
CA ILE A 101 4.83 4.00 11.35
C ILE A 101 3.36 4.12 10.93
N THR A 102 2.55 4.87 11.68
CA THR A 102 1.09 4.99 11.45
C THR A 102 0.78 5.83 10.20
N ALA A 103 1.42 6.99 10.05
CA ALA A 103 1.25 7.83 8.86
C ALA A 103 1.77 7.12 7.59
N GLY A 104 2.92 6.44 7.70
CA GLY A 104 3.49 5.65 6.61
C GLY A 104 2.60 4.49 6.19
N ASN A 105 1.98 3.79 7.14
CA ASN A 105 1.06 2.68 6.86
C ASN A 105 -0.22 3.15 6.16
N LEU A 106 -0.82 4.27 6.59
CA LEU A 106 -1.96 4.88 5.90
C LEU A 106 -1.60 5.34 4.47
N PHE A 107 -0.43 5.95 4.30
CA PHE A 107 0.04 6.37 2.98
C PHE A 107 0.28 5.18 2.05
N LEU A 108 1.00 4.16 2.51
CA LEU A 108 1.28 2.93 1.77
C LEU A 108 0.00 2.19 1.38
N PHE A 109 -1.03 2.22 2.22
CA PHE A 109 -2.32 1.64 1.89
C PHE A 109 -2.96 2.32 0.67
N LEU A 110 -2.92 3.65 0.61
CA LEU A 110 -3.42 4.40 -0.54
C LEU A 110 -2.60 4.10 -1.81
N VAL A 111 -1.27 4.05 -1.68
CA VAL A 111 -0.37 3.69 -2.78
C VAL A 111 -0.66 2.28 -3.29
N LEU A 112 -0.80 1.30 -2.40
CA LEU A 112 -1.11 -0.08 -2.73
C LEU A 112 -2.45 -0.17 -3.48
N ARG A 113 -3.50 0.48 -2.96
CA ARG A 113 -4.81 0.52 -3.62
C ARG A 113 -4.71 1.10 -5.03
N ARG A 114 -3.99 2.22 -5.18
CA ARG A 114 -3.78 2.86 -6.48
C ARG A 114 -2.98 1.98 -7.45
N LEU A 115 -1.94 1.29 -6.97
CA LEU A 115 -1.13 0.36 -7.77
C LEU A 115 -1.97 -0.80 -8.29
N VAL A 116 -2.78 -1.42 -7.42
CA VAL A 116 -3.68 -2.51 -7.81
C VAL A 116 -4.66 -2.04 -8.90
N ASP A 117 -5.28 -0.87 -8.72
CA ASP A 117 -6.21 -0.32 -9.71
C ASP A 117 -5.54 -0.07 -11.08
N ILE A 118 -4.35 0.55 -11.09
CA ILE A 118 -3.58 0.81 -12.33
C ILE A 118 -3.22 -0.50 -13.03
N GLN A 119 -2.77 -1.50 -12.27
CA GLN A 119 -2.37 -2.78 -12.84
C GLN A 119 -3.56 -3.55 -13.43
N ASP A 120 -4.73 -3.43 -12.82
CA ASP A 120 -5.96 -4.02 -13.34
C ASP A 120 -6.43 -3.33 -14.63
N GLN A 121 -6.36 -1.99 -14.68
CA GLN A 121 -6.60 -1.23 -15.90
C GLN A 121 -5.64 -1.63 -17.02
N LEU A 122 -4.34 -1.76 -16.71
CA LEU A 122 -3.32 -2.16 -17.68
C LEU A 122 -3.56 -3.59 -18.20
N ARG A 123 -3.98 -4.52 -17.32
CA ARG A 123 -4.35 -5.88 -17.71
C ARG A 123 -5.55 -5.86 -18.66
N ARG A 124 -6.62 -5.12 -18.32
CA ARG A 124 -7.81 -4.99 -19.19
C ARG A 124 -7.44 -4.42 -20.56
N ALA A 125 -6.63 -3.36 -20.59
CA ALA A 125 -6.16 -2.76 -21.84
C ALA A 125 -5.37 -3.76 -22.70
N ARG A 126 -4.49 -4.57 -22.10
CA ARG A 126 -3.72 -5.60 -22.82
C ARG A 126 -4.59 -6.75 -23.35
N ILE A 127 -5.69 -7.08 -22.67
CA ILE A 127 -6.65 -8.07 -23.16
C ILE A 127 -7.43 -7.48 -24.35
N ALA A 128 -7.88 -6.22 -24.25
CA ALA A 128 -8.59 -5.53 -25.31
C ALA A 128 -7.73 -5.38 -26.58
N SER A 129 -6.46 -4.98 -26.46
CA SER A 129 -5.56 -4.83 -27.61
C SER A 129 -5.32 -6.15 -28.35
N LYS A 130 -5.07 -7.25 -27.61
CA LYS A 130 -4.92 -8.58 -28.19
C LYS A 130 -6.21 -9.09 -28.86
N GLY A 131 -7.38 -8.64 -28.41
CA GLY A 131 -8.65 -8.92 -29.07
C GLY A 131 -8.75 -8.22 -30.42
N HIS A 132 -8.35 -6.95 -30.46
CA HIS A 132 -8.32 -6.14 -31.69
C HIS A 132 -7.37 -6.73 -32.75
N ASP A 133 -6.13 -7.07 -32.36
CA ASP A 133 -5.13 -7.65 -33.26
C ASP A 133 -5.61 -8.95 -33.92
N LYS A 134 -6.34 -9.78 -33.16
CA LYS A 134 -6.91 -11.05 -33.67
C LYS A 134 -8.04 -10.82 -34.67
N VAL A 135 -8.92 -9.85 -34.41
CA VAL A 135 -10.02 -9.52 -35.33
C VAL A 135 -9.48 -8.96 -36.64
N GLU A 136 -8.45 -8.11 -36.58
CA GLU A 136 -7.83 -7.52 -37.76
C GLU A 136 -7.07 -8.56 -38.61
N GLN A 137 -6.41 -9.54 -37.98
CA GLN A 137 -5.83 -10.68 -38.69
C GLN A 137 -6.89 -11.50 -39.43
N VAL A 138 -8.02 -11.83 -38.79
CA VAL A 138 -9.10 -12.60 -39.44
C VAL A 138 -9.69 -11.83 -40.62
N ILE A 139 -9.91 -10.52 -40.49
CA ILE A 139 -10.41 -9.67 -41.59
C ILE A 139 -9.43 -9.67 -42.77
N ASN A 140 -8.13 -9.54 -42.51
CA ASN A 140 -7.12 -9.55 -43.57
C ASN A 140 -6.98 -10.92 -44.25
N GLU A 141 -7.07 -12.03 -43.51
CA GLU A 141 -7.10 -13.37 -44.10
C GLU A 141 -8.35 -13.59 -44.97
N THR A 142 -9.51 -13.09 -44.52
CA THR A 142 -10.77 -13.18 -45.29
C THR A 142 -10.73 -12.35 -46.57
N LYS A 143 -10.04 -11.20 -46.57
CA LYS A 143 -9.82 -10.38 -47.76
C LYS A 143 -8.82 -10.97 -48.75
N LYS A 144 -7.82 -11.73 -48.28
CA LYS A 144 -6.84 -12.42 -49.15
C LYS A 144 -7.40 -13.68 -49.81
N ALA A 145 -8.48 -14.26 -49.26
CA ALA A 145 -9.12 -15.46 -49.78
C ALA A 145 -10.20 -15.18 -50.85
N ARG A 146 -10.45 -13.91 -51.19
CA ARG A 146 -11.30 -13.47 -52.31
C ARG A 146 -10.43 -12.86 -53.40
#